data_AF-A0A4Y2PLE4-F1
#
_entry.id   AF-A0A4Y2PLE4-F1
#
_cell.length_a   1.000
_cell.length_b   1.000
_cell.length_c   1.000
_cell.angle_alpha   90.00
_cell.angle_beta   90.00
_cell.angle_gamma   90.00
#
_symmetry.space_group_name_H-M   'P 1'
#
loop_
_entity.id
_entity.type
_entity.pdbx_description
1 polymer ?
#
loop_
_entity_poly.entity_id
_entity_poly.type
_entity_poly.pdbx_seq_one_letter_code
_entity_poly.pdbx_strand_id
1 'polypeptide(L)'
;MPLLSSVFFHKYFSFLSGDSINYKHDNQKFSTKDRDNDRHKNSCANVYKGGWWYNACHDSNLNGVYHGGPHESLADGVNWKSFRGHKESLDTTEMKIRPKSIRKKN
;
A
#
# COMPACT_ATOMS: atom_id res chain seq x y z
N MET A 1 8.37 -22.79 -3.38
CA MET A 1 7.04 -22.71 -2.75
C MET A 1 6.93 -21.37 -2.01
N PRO A 2 6.35 -20.31 -2.58
CA PRO A 2 6.21 -19.05 -1.84
C PRO A 2 4.92 -19.11 -1.01
N LEU A 3 5.06 -19.01 0.31
CA LEU A 3 3.94 -18.91 1.25
C LEU A 3 3.45 -17.44 1.25
N LEU A 4 2.33 -17.19 0.58
CA LEU A 4 1.61 -15.92 0.63
C LEU A 4 1.15 -15.64 2.06
N SER A 5 1.80 -14.68 2.72
CA SER A 5 1.38 -14.13 4.00
C SER A 5 0.37 -13.03 3.74
N SER A 6 -0.90 -13.29 4.01
CA SER A 6 -1.96 -12.28 3.87
C SER A 6 -1.85 -11.23 4.98
N VAL A 7 -1.76 -9.96 4.58
CA VAL A 7 -1.91 -8.80 5.47
C VAL A 7 -3.40 -8.61 5.78
N PHE A 8 -3.76 -8.43 7.06
CA PHE A 8 -5.15 -8.22 7.48
C PHE A 8 -5.34 -6.77 7.96
N PHE A 9 -6.09 -5.99 7.19
CA PHE A 9 -6.71 -4.75 7.65
C PHE A 9 -8.01 -5.08 8.40
N HIS A 10 -8.41 -4.29 9.40
CA HIS A 10 -9.63 -4.52 10.19
C HIS A 10 -10.81 -4.88 9.28
N LYS A 11 -11.48 -6.01 9.54
CA LYS A 11 -12.44 -6.65 8.60
C LYS A 11 -13.61 -5.74 8.17
N TYR A 12 -13.97 -4.75 8.99
CA TYR A 12 -14.97 -3.73 8.67
C TYR A 12 -14.41 -2.55 7.85
N PHE A 13 -13.18 -2.12 8.16
CA PHE A 13 -12.47 -1.08 7.39
C PHE A 13 -12.15 -1.57 5.98
N SER A 14 -11.75 -2.84 5.84
CA SER A 14 -11.37 -3.44 4.56
C SER A 14 -12.51 -3.52 3.53
N PHE A 15 -13.78 -3.56 3.96
CA PHE A 15 -14.92 -3.51 3.03
C PHE A 15 -15.18 -2.07 2.55
N LEU A 16 -15.09 -1.09 3.44
CA LEU A 16 -15.35 0.32 3.13
C LEU A 16 -14.20 0.98 2.36
N SER A 17 -12.95 0.56 2.61
CA SER A 17 -11.78 1.13 1.94
C SER A 17 -11.62 0.64 0.51
N GLY A 18 -12.28 -0.46 0.13
CA GLY A 18 -12.03 -1.17 -1.13
C GLY A 18 -10.62 -1.78 -1.20
N ASP A 19 -10.35 -2.49 -2.30
CA ASP A 19 -9.09 -3.19 -2.53
C ASP A 19 -8.15 -2.36 -3.43
N SER A 20 -7.08 -1.83 -2.83
CA SER A 20 -5.98 -1.14 -3.54
C SER A 20 -4.66 -1.90 -3.42
N ILE A 21 -4.71 -3.23 -3.16
CA ILE A 21 -3.54 -4.10 -3.01
C ILE A 21 -3.51 -5.18 -4.08
N ASN A 22 -4.56 -6.01 -4.20
CA ASN A 22 -4.43 -7.29 -4.92
C ASN A 22 -4.08 -7.11 -6.41
N TYR A 23 -4.58 -6.05 -7.07
CA TYR A 23 -4.36 -5.88 -8.51
C TYR A 23 -2.95 -5.40 -8.87
N LYS A 24 -2.39 -4.43 -8.13
CA LYS A 24 -1.08 -3.83 -8.46
C LYS A 24 0.08 -4.33 -7.61
N HIS A 25 -0.17 -4.72 -6.36
CA HIS A 25 0.87 -4.92 -5.36
C HIS A 25 1.18 -6.39 -5.08
N ASP A 26 0.26 -7.29 -5.43
CA ASP A 26 0.48 -8.72 -5.21
C ASP A 26 1.71 -9.22 -5.98
N ASN A 27 2.51 -10.04 -5.29
CA ASN A 27 3.78 -10.59 -5.78
C ASN A 27 4.81 -9.56 -6.29
N GLN A 28 4.69 -8.28 -5.93
CA GLN A 28 5.72 -7.29 -6.26
C GLN A 28 6.87 -7.33 -5.26
N LYS A 29 8.04 -6.92 -5.72
CA LYS A 29 9.20 -6.71 -4.85
C LYS A 29 9.08 -5.34 -4.20
N PHE A 30 9.69 -5.21 -3.03
CA PHE A 30 9.76 -3.94 -2.33
C PHE A 30 10.81 -3.04 -3.00
N SER A 31 10.46 -1.81 -3.33
CA SER A 31 11.38 -0.80 -3.89
C SER A 31 11.55 0.37 -2.93
N THR A 32 12.76 0.92 -2.90
CA THR A 32 13.12 2.11 -2.13
C THR A 32 13.82 3.13 -3.03
N LYS A 33 14.08 4.33 -2.51
CA LYS A 33 14.76 5.41 -3.24
C LYS A 33 16.11 4.98 -3.83
N ASP A 34 16.83 4.14 -3.11
CA ASP A 34 18.18 3.65 -3.39
C ASP A 34 18.21 2.25 -4.03
N ARG A 35 17.06 1.56 -4.11
CA ARG A 35 16.96 0.22 -4.69
C ARG A 35 15.66 0.05 -5.45
N ASP A 36 15.75 0.16 -6.77
CA ASP A 36 14.62 -0.02 -7.67
C ASP A 36 14.40 -1.50 -8.01
N ASN A 37 13.23 -2.02 -7.65
CA ASN A 37 12.76 -3.36 -8.01
C ASN A 37 11.37 -3.31 -8.66
N ASP A 38 10.90 -2.14 -9.08
CA ASP A 38 9.59 -1.97 -9.70
C ASP A 38 9.63 -2.29 -11.21
N ARG A 39 8.47 -2.23 -11.88
CA ARG A 39 8.35 -2.59 -13.31
C ARG A 39 8.21 -1.37 -14.22
N HIS A 40 8.39 -0.17 -13.67
CA HIS A 40 8.27 1.07 -14.41
C HIS A 40 9.62 1.49 -14.99
N LYS A 41 9.61 2.31 -16.05
CA LYS A 41 10.87 2.78 -16.69
C LYS A 41 11.66 3.74 -15.80
N ASN A 42 10.96 4.45 -14.91
CA ASN A 42 11.49 5.34 -13.89
C ASN A 42 11.18 4.76 -12.52
N SER A 43 12.02 5.03 -11.52
CA SER A 43 11.80 4.57 -10.15
C SER A 43 10.54 5.19 -9.51
N CYS A 44 9.55 4.35 -9.20
CA CYS A 44 8.31 4.75 -8.54
C CYS A 44 8.58 5.30 -7.13
N ALA A 45 9.52 4.70 -6.38
CA ALA A 45 9.88 5.18 -5.04
C ALA A 45 10.48 6.60 -5.05
N ASN A 46 11.15 6.99 -6.15
CA ASN A 46 11.65 8.36 -6.32
C ASN A 46 10.52 9.36 -6.60
N VAL A 47 9.56 8.98 -7.44
CA VAL A 47 8.44 9.83 -7.86
C VAL A 47 7.41 9.97 -6.74
N TYR A 48 6.92 8.85 -6.21
CA TYR A 48 5.77 8.77 -5.29
C TYR A 48 6.16 8.62 -3.82
N LYS A 49 7.47 8.67 -3.51
CA LYS A 49 8.04 8.73 -2.16
C LYS A 49 7.75 7.50 -1.29
N GLY A 50 8.66 7.21 -0.36
CA GLY A 50 8.52 6.07 0.54
C GLY A 50 8.80 4.72 -0.13
N GLY A 51 9.10 3.72 0.71
CA GLY A 51 9.33 2.35 0.27
C GLY A 51 8.01 1.59 0.20
N TRP A 52 7.76 0.90 -0.92
CA TRP A 52 6.53 0.15 -1.11
C TRP A 52 6.71 -1.00 -2.10
N TRP A 53 5.73 -1.92 -2.14
CA TRP A 53 5.64 -2.97 -3.15
C TRP A 53 5.11 -2.40 -4.48
N TYR A 54 5.94 -1.61 -5.17
CA TYR A 54 5.57 -0.97 -6.42
C TYR A 54 5.56 -1.94 -7.61
N ASN A 55 4.63 -1.72 -8.55
CA ASN A 55 4.61 -2.32 -9.88
C ASN A 55 4.91 -1.21 -10.92
N ALA A 56 3.86 -0.62 -11.52
CA ALA A 56 3.96 0.53 -12.40
C ALA A 56 2.72 1.45 -12.22
N CYS A 57 2.69 2.35 -11.23
CA CYS A 57 3.52 2.35 -10.03
C CYS A 57 2.76 1.75 -8.84
N HIS A 58 1.67 2.38 -8.40
CA HIS A 58 0.87 1.89 -7.28
C HIS A 58 -0.60 2.31 -7.38
N ASP A 59 -1.47 1.63 -6.63
CA ASP A 59 -2.83 2.09 -6.29
C ASP A 59 -2.92 2.46 -4.79
N SER A 60 -1.91 2.13 -3.99
CA SER A 60 -1.81 2.56 -2.59
C SER A 60 -0.36 2.79 -2.20
N ASN A 61 -0.12 3.62 -1.19
CA ASN A 61 1.18 3.80 -0.56
C ASN A 61 0.95 4.25 0.89
N LEU A 62 1.00 3.31 1.84
CA LEU A 62 0.83 3.64 3.26
C LEU A 62 2.13 4.21 3.89
N ASN A 63 3.23 4.20 3.14
CA ASN A 63 4.54 4.70 3.55
C ASN A 63 4.90 6.03 2.83
N GLY A 64 3.93 6.67 2.20
CA GLY A 64 4.11 7.96 1.52
C GLY A 64 4.27 9.13 2.50
N VAL A 65 4.39 10.33 1.95
CA VAL A 65 4.51 11.57 2.75
C VAL A 65 3.18 11.85 3.46
N TYR A 66 3.20 12.16 4.75
CA TYR A 66 1.98 12.60 5.43
C TYR A 66 1.73 14.08 5.14
N HIS A 67 0.71 14.39 4.34
CA HIS A 67 0.34 15.77 4.01
C HIS A 67 -0.76 16.38 4.91
N GLY A 68 -1.29 15.63 5.88
CA GLY A 68 -2.33 16.16 6.78
C GLY A 68 -3.71 16.34 6.14
N GLY A 69 -4.13 15.42 5.26
CA GLY A 69 -5.41 15.47 4.56
C GLY A 69 -5.25 15.77 3.06
N PRO A 70 -6.20 16.51 2.42
CA PRO A 70 -6.14 16.84 1.00
C PRO A 70 -4.88 17.61 0.60
N HIS A 71 -4.31 17.28 -0.55
CA HIS A 71 -3.08 17.89 -1.07
C HIS A 71 -3.05 17.90 -2.61
N GLU A 72 -2.25 18.81 -3.18
CA GLU A 72 -2.18 19.01 -4.63
C GLU A 72 -1.26 18.02 -5.37
N SER A 73 -0.21 17.56 -4.68
CA SER A 73 0.75 16.61 -5.22
C SER A 73 0.08 15.28 -5.57
N LEU A 74 0.52 14.65 -6.65
CA LEU A 74 -0.11 13.44 -7.14
C LEU A 74 0.51 12.21 -6.49
N ALA A 75 -0.27 11.52 -5.67
CA ALA A 75 -0.01 10.15 -5.20
C ALA A 75 1.28 9.94 -4.39
N ASP A 76 1.95 11.01 -3.96
CA ASP A 76 3.13 10.95 -3.09
C ASP A 76 2.80 10.88 -1.60
N GLY A 77 1.52 11.01 -1.26
CA GLY A 77 1.02 11.01 0.11
C GLY A 77 0.77 9.62 0.71
N VAL A 78 0.27 9.55 1.95
CA VAL A 78 -0.23 8.31 2.56
C VAL A 78 -1.59 7.95 1.93
N ASN A 79 -1.61 7.19 0.83
CA ASN A 79 -2.80 7.06 -0.01
C ASN A 79 -3.37 5.64 -0.14
N TRP A 80 -4.70 5.58 -0.33
CA TRP A 80 -5.46 4.38 -0.66
C TRP A 80 -6.53 4.71 -1.69
N LYS A 81 -6.25 4.38 -2.97
CA LYS A 81 -7.02 4.89 -4.13
C LYS A 81 -8.51 4.59 -4.05
N SER A 82 -8.87 3.36 -3.69
CA SER A 82 -10.28 2.94 -3.62
C SER A 82 -11.07 3.58 -2.47
N PHE A 83 -10.41 4.32 -1.57
CA PHE A 83 -11.06 5.01 -0.45
C PHE A 83 -11.05 6.53 -0.61
N ARG A 84 -9.88 7.16 -0.65
CA ARG A 84 -9.71 8.64 -0.70
C ARG A 84 -8.93 9.12 -1.93
N GLY A 85 -8.66 8.22 -2.88
CA GLY A 85 -7.87 8.56 -4.07
C GLY A 85 -6.39 8.82 -3.75
N HIS A 86 -5.75 9.64 -4.57
CA HIS A 86 -4.31 9.91 -4.53
C HIS A 86 -3.94 11.33 -4.05
N LYS A 87 -4.95 12.17 -3.78
CA LYS A 87 -4.80 13.58 -3.40
C LYS A 87 -5.25 13.86 -1.97
N GLU A 88 -5.36 12.83 -1.15
CA GLU A 88 -5.73 12.95 0.25
C GLU A 88 -4.92 11.91 1.04
N SER A 89 -4.10 12.40 1.97
CA SER A 89 -3.36 11.54 2.88
C SER A 89 -4.27 11.06 4.00
N LEU A 90 -4.23 9.76 4.30
CA LEU A 90 -4.92 9.19 5.45
C LEU A 90 -4.25 9.67 6.74
N ASP A 91 -5.05 10.06 7.73
CA ASP A 91 -4.55 10.53 9.03
C ASP A 91 -3.84 9.45 9.83
N THR A 92 -4.34 8.22 9.75
CA THR A 92 -3.77 7.07 10.44
C THR A 92 -3.84 5.83 9.57
N THR A 93 -2.80 5.02 9.65
CA THR A 93 -2.72 3.74 8.95
C THR A 93 -2.08 2.71 9.85
N GLU A 94 -2.61 1.49 9.83
CA GLU A 94 -2.06 0.40 10.63
C GLU A 94 -2.08 -0.90 9.82
N MET A 95 -0.92 -1.54 9.68
CA MET A 95 -0.77 -2.84 9.03
C MET A 95 -0.51 -3.91 10.08
N LYS A 96 -1.39 -4.91 10.15
CA LYS A 96 -1.27 -6.04 11.11
C LYS A 96 -1.40 -7.36 10.36
N ILE A 97 -0.63 -8.36 10.81
CA ILE A 97 -0.74 -9.74 10.32
C ILE A 97 -1.13 -10.62 11.51
N ARG A 98 -2.03 -11.58 11.28
CA ARG A 98 -2.38 -12.60 12.26
C ARG A 98 -2.07 -13.98 11.69
N PRO A 99 -1.33 -14.85 12.41
CA PRO A 99 -1.12 -16.23 11.99
C PRO A 99 -2.44 -16.97 11.78
N LYS A 100 -2.52 -17.77 10.70
CA LYS A 100 -3.73 -18.56 10.41
C LYS A 100 -4.02 -19.62 11.48
N SER A 101 -2.98 -20.13 12.15
CA SER A 101 -3.08 -21.17 13.20
C SER A 101 -3.81 -20.71 14.47
N ILE A 102 -3.92 -19.41 14.72
CA ILE A 102 -4.56 -18.85 15.94
C ILE A 102 -6.08 -18.71 15.79
N ARG A 103 -6.67 -19.02 14.62
CA ARG A 103 -8.12 -19.16 14.52
C ARG A 103 -8.53 -20.39 15.34
N LYS A 104 -9.14 -20.16 16.51
CA LYS A 104 -9.76 -21.22 17.32
C LYS A 104 -10.60 -22.09 16.38
N LYS A 105 -10.26 -23.38 16.30
CA LYS A 105 -11.16 -24.39 15.77
C LYS A 105 -12.37 -24.38 16.72
N ASN A 106 -13.49 -23.92 16.21
CA ASN A 106 -14.80 -24.24 16.80
C ASN A 106 -15.21 -25.59 16.26
#